data_AF-A0A7S4CJM8-F1
#
_entry.id   AF-A0A7S4CJM8-F1
#
_cell.length_a   1.000
_cell.length_b   1.000
_cell.length_c   1.000
_cell.angle_alpha   90.00
_cell.angle_beta   90.00
_cell.angle_gamma   90.00
#
_symmetry.space_group_name_H-M   'P 1'
#
loop_
_entity.id
_entity.type
_entity.pdbx_description
1 polymer ?
#
loop_
_entity_poly.entity_id
_entity_poly.type
_entity_poly.pdbx_seq_one_letter_code
_entity_poly.pdbx_strand_id
1 'polypeptide(L)'
;MDEIANALKEALKEATKWAVDTASAAGAFNDPKLHIPWPAQASSVAEKLRGIGLGGQVDEFETTMNRAAEQATAGAYTVFSGAIGSMSIADAKGILNGDDKAATEYLRQTTSGELKSLMMPVVTEAMESNRVTGLWDDLLRAYNALPLVPDVALDLPDYVCERANAGMFALIGEKEADIRDDPLGASSSLVQGVFGWRKAGRST
;
A
#
# COMPACT_ATOMS: atom_id res chain seq x y z
N MET A 1 27.57 -0.30 19.14
CA MET A 1 26.70 -0.35 17.94
C MET A 1 25.79 0.85 18.01
N ASP A 2 25.60 1.57 16.92
CA ASP A 2 24.98 2.92 16.91
C ASP A 2 23.52 2.85 17.40
N GLU A 3 23.27 3.25 18.66
CA GLU A 3 21.93 3.22 19.31
C GLU A 3 20.87 3.89 18.46
N ILE A 4 21.26 4.96 17.76
CA ILE A 4 20.42 5.71 16.82
C ILE A 4 19.88 4.83 15.69
N ALA A 5 20.74 3.99 15.10
CA ALA A 5 20.34 3.12 14.00
C ALA A 5 19.37 2.04 14.48
N ASN A 6 19.60 1.49 15.67
CA ASN A 6 18.70 0.52 16.27
C ASN A 6 17.34 1.13 16.63
N ALA A 7 17.33 2.34 17.19
CA ALA A 7 16.10 3.08 17.49
C ALA A 7 15.24 3.24 16.23
N LEU A 8 15.82 3.75 15.14
CA LEU A 8 15.11 3.95 13.90
C LEU A 8 14.56 2.63 13.31
N LYS A 9 15.36 1.56 13.35
CA LYS A 9 14.90 0.24 12.88
C LYS A 9 13.70 -0.26 13.67
N GLU A 10 13.71 -0.12 14.99
CA GLU A 10 12.58 -0.51 15.83
C GLU A 10 11.34 0.34 15.53
N ALA A 11 11.48 1.66 15.39
CA ALA A 11 10.38 2.54 14.97
C ALA A 11 9.78 2.11 13.62
N LEU A 12 10.62 1.76 12.65
CA LEU A 12 10.17 1.32 11.33
C LEU A 12 9.48 -0.04 11.37
N LYS A 13 9.96 -0.98 12.19
CA LYS A 13 9.26 -2.27 12.38
C LYS A 13 7.88 -2.05 12.98
N GLU A 14 7.75 -1.17 13.97
CA GLU A 14 6.46 -0.82 14.55
C GLU A 14 5.53 -0.18 13.50
N ALA A 15 6.03 0.80 12.74
CA ALA A 15 5.24 1.49 11.73
C ALA A 15 4.78 0.57 10.60
N THR A 16 5.68 -0.28 10.10
CA THR A 16 5.36 -1.24 9.03
C THR A 16 4.44 -2.36 9.53
N LYS A 17 4.62 -2.83 10.76
CA LYS A 17 3.70 -3.79 11.37
C LYS A 17 2.30 -3.19 11.48
N TRP A 18 2.18 -1.98 12.02
CA TRP A 18 0.90 -1.29 12.14
C TRP A 18 0.22 -1.09 10.78
N ALA A 19 0.97 -0.67 9.76
CA ALA A 19 0.45 -0.47 8.41
C ALA A 19 -0.06 -1.78 7.80
N VAL A 20 0.67 -2.88 7.96
CA VAL A 20 0.27 -4.21 7.46
C VAL A 20 -0.96 -4.72 8.22
N ASP A 21 -0.97 -4.65 9.54
CA ASP A 21 -2.11 -5.07 10.36
C ASP A 21 -3.36 -4.24 10.01
N THR A 22 -3.20 -2.95 9.72
CA THR A 22 -4.29 -2.06 9.32
C THR A 22 -4.80 -2.37 7.91
N ALA A 23 -3.92 -2.51 6.93
CA ALA A 23 -4.30 -2.74 5.54
C ALA A 23 -4.88 -4.14 5.30
N SER A 24 -4.44 -5.14 6.07
CA SER A 24 -4.90 -6.54 5.94
C SER A 24 -6.16 -6.85 6.73
N ALA A 25 -6.65 -5.90 7.54
CA ALA A 25 -7.90 -6.07 8.27
C ALA A 25 -9.09 -6.17 7.30
N ALA A 26 -10.06 -7.02 7.64
CA ALA A 26 -11.27 -7.17 6.84
C ALA A 26 -12.03 -5.84 6.74
N GLY A 27 -12.30 -5.39 5.53
CA GLY A 27 -12.96 -4.11 5.25
C GLY A 27 -12.05 -2.89 5.38
N ALA A 28 -10.73 -3.06 5.56
CA ALA A 28 -9.78 -1.95 5.61
C ALA A 28 -9.86 -1.08 4.36
N PHE A 29 -10.09 -1.69 3.19
CA PHE A 29 -10.18 -0.98 1.92
C PHE A 29 -11.56 -0.36 1.65
N ASN A 30 -12.45 -0.33 2.65
CA ASN A 30 -13.61 0.56 2.66
C ASN A 30 -13.26 1.97 3.15
N ASP A 31 -12.11 2.16 3.81
CA ASP A 31 -11.61 3.48 4.19
C ASP A 31 -11.27 4.28 2.91
N PRO A 32 -11.80 5.49 2.70
CA PRO A 32 -11.48 6.33 1.54
C PRO A 32 -9.99 6.57 1.31
N LYS A 33 -9.14 6.46 2.34
CA LYS A 33 -7.68 6.57 2.24
C LYS A 33 -7.04 5.36 1.54
N LEU A 34 -7.62 4.17 1.73
CA LEU A 34 -7.08 2.91 1.21
C LEU A 34 -7.85 2.39 0.00
N HIS A 35 -9.11 2.77 -0.11
CA HIS A 35 -10.04 2.31 -1.12
C HIS A 35 -9.43 2.39 -2.52
N ILE A 36 -9.54 1.28 -3.24
CA ILE A 36 -9.15 1.12 -4.62
C ILE A 36 -10.39 1.44 -5.46
N PRO A 37 -10.45 2.65 -6.05
CA PRO A 37 -11.56 2.99 -6.91
C PRO A 37 -11.44 2.21 -8.22
N TRP A 38 -12.57 2.13 -8.92
CA TRP A 38 -12.58 1.71 -10.31
C TRP A 38 -11.51 2.45 -11.13
N PRO A 39 -10.71 1.72 -11.94
CA PRO A 39 -9.67 2.33 -12.77
C PRO A 39 -10.23 3.39 -13.70
N ALA A 40 -9.63 4.58 -13.71
CA ALA A 40 -10.09 5.69 -14.55
C ALA A 40 -10.09 5.34 -16.04
N GLN A 41 -9.12 4.53 -16.48
CA GLN A 41 -8.98 4.02 -17.84
C GLN A 41 -10.16 3.11 -18.26
N ALA A 42 -10.87 2.53 -17.30
CA ALA A 42 -12.01 1.65 -17.53
C ALA A 42 -13.35 2.29 -17.11
N SER A 43 -13.37 3.59 -16.77
CA SER A 43 -14.58 4.29 -16.32
C SER A 43 -15.76 4.14 -17.29
N SER A 44 -15.50 4.23 -18.60
CA SER A 44 -16.49 4.04 -19.66
C SER A 44 -17.09 2.63 -19.70
N VAL A 45 -16.36 1.60 -19.25
CA VAL A 45 -16.86 0.22 -19.10
C VAL A 45 -17.88 0.16 -17.97
N ALA A 46 -17.54 0.71 -16.80
CA ALA A 46 -18.43 0.76 -15.64
C ALA A 46 -19.73 1.53 -15.94
N GLU A 47 -19.63 2.68 -16.62
CA GLU A 47 -20.79 3.50 -16.99
C GLU A 47 -21.76 2.73 -17.90
N LYS A 48 -21.24 2.07 -18.95
CA LYS A 48 -22.06 1.28 -19.88
C LYS A 48 -22.75 0.12 -19.17
N LEU A 49 -22.04 -0.56 -18.27
CA LEU A 49 -22.59 -1.67 -17.49
C LEU A 49 -23.73 -1.25 -16.60
N ARG A 50 -23.54 -0.14 -15.87
CA ARG A 50 -24.62 0.46 -15.07
C ARG A 50 -25.81 0.83 -15.95
N GLY A 51 -25.57 1.38 -17.15
CA GLY A 51 -26.61 1.76 -18.11
C GLY A 51 -27.47 0.60 -18.61
N ILE A 52 -26.94 -0.63 -18.66
CA ILE A 52 -27.69 -1.83 -19.07
C ILE A 52 -28.21 -2.67 -17.90
N GLY A 53 -28.19 -2.12 -16.68
CA GLY A 53 -28.71 -2.77 -15.48
C GLY A 53 -27.73 -3.70 -14.76
N LEU A 54 -26.44 -3.70 -15.16
CA LEU A 54 -25.38 -4.50 -14.53
C LEU A 54 -24.56 -3.71 -13.48
N GLY A 55 -25.17 -2.68 -12.88
CA GLY A 55 -24.49 -1.84 -11.90
C GLY A 55 -24.08 -2.58 -10.63
N GLY A 56 -24.89 -3.53 -10.17
CA GLY A 56 -24.56 -4.35 -8.99
C GLY A 56 -23.31 -5.20 -9.21
N GLN A 57 -23.09 -5.70 -10.43
CA GLN A 57 -21.87 -6.45 -10.77
C GLN A 57 -20.64 -5.56 -10.79
N VAL A 58 -20.76 -4.29 -11.17
CA VAL A 58 -19.66 -3.31 -11.08
C VAL A 58 -19.29 -3.07 -9.62
N ASP A 59 -20.29 -2.91 -8.74
CA ASP A 59 -20.07 -2.70 -7.30
C ASP A 59 -19.45 -3.94 -6.63
N GLU A 60 -19.91 -5.15 -7.00
CA GLU A 60 -19.35 -6.41 -6.55
C GLU A 60 -17.90 -6.59 -7.02
N PHE A 61 -17.60 -6.21 -8.26
CA PHE A 61 -16.26 -6.22 -8.83
C PHE A 61 -15.31 -5.30 -8.05
N GLU A 62 -15.72 -4.07 -7.78
CA GLU A 62 -14.96 -3.13 -6.97
C GLU A 62 -14.72 -3.67 -5.56
N THR A 63 -15.73 -4.29 -4.96
CA THR A 63 -15.62 -4.97 -3.67
C THR A 63 -14.57 -6.10 -3.72
N THR A 64 -14.56 -6.90 -4.79
CA THR A 64 -13.57 -7.97 -4.97
C THR A 64 -12.15 -7.42 -5.10
N MET A 65 -11.94 -6.32 -5.84
CA MET A 65 -10.61 -5.69 -5.95
C MET A 65 -10.09 -5.24 -4.58
N ASN A 66 -10.95 -4.57 -3.80
CA ASN A 66 -10.61 -4.08 -2.46
C ASN A 66 -10.31 -5.24 -1.49
N ARG A 67 -11.11 -6.31 -1.54
CA ARG A 67 -10.86 -7.52 -0.74
C ARG A 67 -9.60 -8.28 -1.18
N ALA A 68 -9.28 -8.27 -2.47
CA ALA A 68 -8.02 -8.84 -2.98
C ALA A 68 -6.81 -8.06 -2.44
N ALA A 69 -6.90 -6.74 -2.38
CA ALA A 69 -5.87 -5.90 -1.78
C ALA A 69 -5.68 -6.16 -0.28
N GLU A 70 -6.78 -6.30 0.49
CA GLU A 70 -6.72 -6.70 1.91
C GLU A 70 -5.90 -7.98 2.09
N GLN A 71 -6.24 -9.02 1.34
CA GLN A 71 -5.56 -10.32 1.41
C GLN A 71 -4.09 -10.23 0.99
N ALA A 72 -3.79 -9.48 -0.08
CA ALA A 72 -2.44 -9.34 -0.61
C ALA A 72 -1.49 -8.64 0.37
N THR A 73 -2.01 -7.71 1.19
CA THR A 73 -1.18 -6.97 2.16
C THR A 73 -0.75 -7.80 3.37
N ALA A 74 -1.44 -8.89 3.70
CA ALA A 74 -1.20 -9.67 4.92
C ALA A 74 0.24 -10.23 5.04
N GLY A 75 0.90 -10.53 3.93
CA GLY A 75 2.27 -11.06 3.91
C GLY A 75 3.38 -9.98 3.89
N ALA A 76 3.03 -8.71 3.71
CA ALA A 76 3.99 -7.65 3.38
C ALA A 76 4.98 -7.35 4.51
N TYR A 77 4.65 -7.66 5.77
CA TYR A 77 5.52 -7.40 6.91
C TYR A 77 6.88 -8.10 6.79
N THR A 78 6.91 -9.32 6.22
CA THR A 78 8.17 -10.07 6.03
C THR A 78 9.14 -9.30 5.14
N VAL A 79 8.63 -8.71 4.04
CA VAL A 79 9.44 -7.90 3.11
C VAL A 79 9.97 -6.64 3.79
N PHE A 80 9.10 -5.90 4.48
CA PHE A 80 9.51 -4.71 5.23
C PHE A 80 10.55 -5.03 6.29
N SER A 81 10.34 -6.06 7.10
CA SER A 81 11.26 -6.46 8.16
C SER A 81 12.63 -6.89 7.61
N GLY A 82 12.67 -7.52 6.44
CA GLY A 82 13.91 -7.87 5.73
C GLY A 82 14.70 -6.64 5.28
N ALA A 83 14.03 -5.66 4.67
CA ALA A 83 14.65 -4.39 4.27
C ALA A 83 15.17 -3.58 5.46
N ILE A 84 14.38 -3.48 6.54
CA ILE A 84 14.79 -2.80 7.78
C ILE A 84 15.98 -3.52 8.43
N GLY A 85 15.99 -4.86 8.40
CA GLY A 85 17.12 -5.66 8.87
C GLY A 85 18.41 -5.32 8.12
N SER A 86 18.32 -5.24 6.79
CA SER A 86 19.44 -4.98 5.87
C SER A 86 19.90 -3.51 5.82
N MET A 87 19.14 -2.58 6.39
CA MET A 87 19.48 -1.15 6.42
C MET A 87 20.84 -0.88 7.06
N SER A 88 21.68 -0.09 6.39
CA SER A 88 23.00 0.29 6.91
C SER A 88 22.90 1.42 7.95
N ILE A 89 23.97 1.63 8.73
CA ILE A 89 24.06 2.76 9.67
C ILE A 89 24.02 4.10 8.91
N ALA A 90 24.58 4.15 7.70
CA ALA A 90 24.57 5.36 6.88
C ALA A 90 23.14 5.70 6.43
N ASP A 91 22.38 4.69 5.95
CA ASP A 91 20.97 4.86 5.59
C ASP A 91 20.15 5.35 6.78
N ALA A 92 20.34 4.73 7.95
CA ALA A 92 19.64 5.10 9.16
C ALA A 92 19.90 6.57 9.58
N LYS A 93 21.16 7.02 9.48
CA LYS A 93 21.52 8.42 9.73
C LYS A 93 20.94 9.36 8.69
N GLY A 94 20.92 8.95 7.42
CA GLY A 94 20.28 9.70 6.34
C GLY A 94 18.79 9.90 6.59
N ILE A 95 18.08 8.83 6.96
CA ILE A 95 16.65 8.88 7.27
C ILE A 95 16.35 9.78 8.47
N LEU A 96 17.12 9.66 9.56
CA LEU A 96 16.90 10.47 10.76
C LEU A 96 17.05 11.99 10.48
N ASN A 97 18.03 12.34 9.65
CA ASN A 97 18.32 13.73 9.28
C ASN A 97 17.50 14.22 8.07
N GLY A 98 16.78 13.30 7.41
CA GLY A 98 15.95 13.59 6.26
C GLY A 98 14.62 14.24 6.62
N ASP A 99 13.85 14.56 5.57
CA ASP A 99 12.50 15.09 5.66
C ASP A 99 11.52 14.11 6.32
N ASP A 100 10.27 14.52 6.48
CA ASP A 100 9.27 13.76 7.23
C ASP A 100 8.80 12.47 6.55
N LYS A 101 9.30 12.16 5.35
CA LYS A 101 8.98 10.95 4.59
C LYS A 101 10.21 10.10 4.26
N ALA A 102 11.37 10.45 4.79
CA ALA A 102 12.63 9.81 4.42
C ALA A 102 12.62 8.30 4.68
N ALA A 103 11.98 7.84 5.75
CA ALA A 103 11.94 6.42 6.07
C ALA A 103 10.95 5.67 5.16
N THR A 104 9.78 6.28 4.92
CA THR A 104 8.77 5.77 4.00
C THR A 104 9.33 5.64 2.58
N GLU A 105 10.10 6.63 2.13
CA GLU A 105 10.69 6.60 0.80
C GLU A 105 11.83 5.58 0.67
N TYR A 106 12.65 5.42 1.72
CA TYR A 106 13.62 4.33 1.77
C TYR A 106 12.95 2.97 1.61
N LEU A 107 11.87 2.71 2.37
CA LEU A 107 11.13 1.45 2.26
C LEU A 107 10.52 1.32 0.87
N ARG A 108 9.90 2.36 0.33
CA ARG A 108 9.33 2.35 -1.02
C ARG A 108 10.36 1.93 -2.07
N GLN A 109 11.55 2.52 -2.04
CA GLN A 109 12.60 2.21 -2.99
C GLN A 109 13.16 0.80 -2.83
N THR A 110 13.21 0.28 -1.61
CA THR A 110 13.85 -1.01 -1.31
C THR A 110 12.90 -2.20 -1.34
N THR A 111 11.59 -2.00 -1.20
CA THR A 111 10.62 -3.10 -1.07
C THR A 111 9.58 -3.21 -2.18
N SER A 112 9.31 -2.15 -2.95
CA SER A 112 8.15 -2.13 -3.88
C SER A 112 8.15 -3.31 -4.88
N GLY A 113 9.31 -3.69 -5.42
CA GLY A 113 9.41 -4.81 -6.37
C GLY A 113 9.13 -6.17 -5.72
N GLU A 114 9.66 -6.41 -4.52
CA GLU A 114 9.44 -7.64 -3.76
C GLU A 114 8.00 -7.73 -3.25
N LEU A 115 7.42 -6.61 -2.79
CA LEU A 115 6.00 -6.52 -2.42
C LEU A 115 5.11 -6.85 -3.62
N LYS A 116 5.35 -6.26 -4.79
CA LYS A 116 4.59 -6.57 -6.00
C LYS A 116 4.67 -8.06 -6.36
N SER A 117 5.87 -8.64 -6.26
CA SER A 117 6.09 -10.07 -6.55
C SER A 117 5.37 -10.99 -5.55
N LEU A 118 5.31 -10.59 -4.28
CA LEU A 118 4.57 -11.31 -3.23
C LEU A 118 3.06 -11.20 -3.41
N MET A 119 2.56 -10.01 -3.75
CA MET A 119 1.14 -9.68 -3.82
C MET A 119 0.45 -10.20 -5.07
N MET A 120 1.12 -10.14 -6.21
CA MET A 120 0.55 -10.50 -7.51
C MET A 120 -0.17 -11.86 -7.51
N PRO A 121 0.44 -12.98 -7.07
CA PRO A 121 -0.27 -14.26 -7.06
C PRO A 121 -1.51 -14.27 -6.17
N VAL A 122 -1.47 -13.59 -5.01
CA VAL A 122 -2.60 -13.51 -4.08
C VAL A 122 -3.75 -12.69 -4.68
N VAL A 123 -3.43 -11.56 -5.32
CA VAL A 123 -4.43 -10.73 -6.00
C VAL A 123 -5.05 -11.51 -7.16
N THR A 124 -4.25 -12.15 -8.01
CA THR A 124 -4.75 -12.93 -9.14
C THR A 124 -5.70 -14.03 -8.67
N GLU A 125 -5.32 -14.81 -7.65
CA GLU A 125 -6.17 -15.88 -7.10
C GLU A 125 -7.48 -15.32 -6.50
N ALA A 126 -7.40 -14.21 -5.75
CA ALA A 126 -8.57 -13.56 -5.16
C ALA A 126 -9.55 -13.01 -6.23
N MET A 127 -9.03 -12.55 -7.37
CA MET A 127 -9.85 -12.07 -8.48
C MET A 127 -10.44 -13.21 -9.30
N GLU A 128 -9.71 -14.31 -9.52
CA GLU A 128 -10.18 -15.50 -10.25
C GLU A 128 -11.27 -16.26 -9.49
N SER A 129 -11.12 -16.41 -8.17
CA SER A 129 -12.03 -17.20 -7.32
C SER A 129 -13.48 -16.69 -7.29
N ASN A 130 -13.71 -15.41 -7.61
CA ASN A 130 -15.04 -14.80 -7.54
C ASN A 130 -15.82 -14.78 -8.88
N ARG A 131 -15.32 -15.45 -9.95
CA ARG A 131 -15.90 -15.38 -11.33
C ARG A 131 -15.93 -13.97 -11.94
N VAL A 132 -15.28 -13.04 -11.27
CA VAL A 132 -15.16 -11.61 -11.55
C VAL A 132 -14.25 -11.38 -12.76
N THR A 133 -13.19 -12.18 -12.91
CA THR A 133 -12.30 -12.18 -14.09
C THR A 133 -12.99 -12.56 -15.39
N GLY A 134 -13.85 -13.59 -15.38
CA GLY A 134 -14.60 -14.00 -16.57
C GLY A 134 -15.53 -12.89 -17.07
N LEU A 135 -16.20 -12.18 -16.14
CA LEU A 135 -17.00 -11.02 -16.48
C LEU A 135 -16.13 -9.89 -17.03
N TRP A 136 -15.01 -9.56 -16.39
CA TRP A 136 -14.08 -8.53 -16.86
C TRP A 136 -13.55 -8.78 -18.27
N ASP A 137 -13.13 -10.00 -18.57
CA ASP A 137 -12.62 -10.37 -19.89
C ASP A 137 -13.69 -10.26 -20.98
N ASP A 138 -14.92 -10.67 -20.67
CA ASP A 138 -16.06 -10.50 -21.58
C ASP A 138 -16.39 -9.02 -21.81
N LEU A 139 -16.25 -8.19 -20.79
CA LEU A 139 -16.48 -6.75 -20.85
C LEU A 139 -15.43 -6.01 -21.64
N LEU A 140 -14.14 -6.31 -21.41
CA LEU A 140 -13.06 -5.75 -22.20
C LEU A 140 -13.19 -6.14 -23.67
N ARG A 141 -13.54 -7.41 -23.95
CA ARG A 141 -13.82 -7.86 -25.33
C ARG A 141 -14.97 -7.11 -25.96
N ALA A 142 -16.09 -6.95 -25.26
CA ALA A 142 -17.24 -6.21 -25.77
C ALA A 142 -16.94 -4.72 -25.98
N TYR A 143 -16.17 -4.10 -25.07
CA TYR A 143 -15.79 -2.69 -25.16
C TYR A 143 -14.80 -2.44 -26.31
N ASN A 144 -13.72 -3.22 -26.39
CA ASN A 144 -12.71 -3.09 -27.44
C ASN A 144 -13.26 -3.47 -28.83
N ALA A 145 -14.40 -4.15 -28.92
CA ALA A 145 -15.11 -4.40 -30.17
C ALA A 145 -15.91 -3.18 -30.70
N LEU A 146 -16.06 -2.10 -29.91
CA LEU A 146 -16.78 -0.90 -30.35
C LEU A 146 -15.91 -0.08 -31.30
N PRO A 147 -16.46 0.41 -32.43
CA PRO A 147 -15.72 1.28 -33.31
C PRO A 147 -15.47 2.65 -32.64
N LEU A 148 -14.30 3.24 -32.91
CA LEU A 148 -13.93 4.60 -32.48
C LEU A 148 -13.72 4.80 -30.96
N VAL A 149 -13.61 3.72 -30.18
CA VAL A 149 -13.13 3.81 -28.78
C VAL A 149 -11.64 3.41 -28.70
N PRO A 150 -10.83 4.05 -27.83
CA PRO A 150 -9.47 3.60 -27.59
C PRO A 150 -9.46 2.22 -26.92
N ASP A 151 -8.53 1.35 -27.32
CA ASP A 151 -8.32 0.07 -26.65
C ASP A 151 -7.97 0.29 -25.18
N VAL A 152 -8.67 -0.43 -24.29
CA VAL A 152 -8.32 -0.51 -22.88
C VAL A 152 -7.47 -1.76 -22.69
N ALA A 153 -6.17 -1.55 -22.49
CA ALA A 153 -5.24 -2.56 -22.02
C ALA A 153 -4.94 -2.27 -20.55
N LEU A 154 -5.71 -2.91 -19.66
CA LEU A 154 -5.54 -2.78 -18.22
C LEU A 154 -5.31 -4.16 -17.60
N ASP A 155 -4.13 -4.33 -17.02
CA ASP A 155 -3.84 -5.44 -16.12
C ASP A 155 -4.41 -5.09 -14.75
N LEU A 156 -5.55 -5.68 -14.43
CA LEU A 156 -6.25 -5.41 -13.18
C LEU A 156 -5.53 -5.96 -11.94
N PRO A 157 -5.03 -7.20 -11.95
CA PRO A 157 -4.16 -7.67 -10.87
C PRO A 157 -3.00 -6.70 -10.60
N ASP A 158 -2.35 -6.20 -11.64
CA ASP A 158 -1.30 -5.20 -11.52
C ASP A 158 -1.78 -3.90 -10.88
N TYR A 159 -2.90 -3.35 -11.37
CA TYR A 159 -3.52 -2.15 -10.81
C TYR A 159 -3.84 -2.31 -9.32
N VAL A 160 -4.43 -3.43 -8.92
CA VAL A 160 -4.77 -3.70 -7.52
C VAL A 160 -3.50 -3.81 -6.67
N CYS A 161 -2.46 -4.50 -7.14
CA CYS A 161 -1.17 -4.57 -6.45
C CYS A 161 -0.52 -3.19 -6.27
N GLU A 162 -0.49 -2.36 -7.31
CA GLU A 162 0.09 -1.02 -7.24
C GLU A 162 -0.65 -0.13 -6.25
N ARG A 163 -1.99 -0.21 -6.25
CA ARG A 163 -2.83 0.54 -5.31
C ARG A 163 -2.70 0.04 -3.87
N ALA A 164 -2.64 -1.28 -3.66
CA ALA A 164 -2.39 -1.87 -2.36
C ALA A 164 -1.02 -1.43 -1.78
N ASN A 165 0.03 -1.45 -2.61
CA ASN A 165 1.34 -0.92 -2.25
C ASN A 165 1.27 0.56 -1.88
N ALA A 166 0.63 1.38 -2.71
CA ALA A 166 0.46 2.80 -2.44
C ALA A 166 -0.26 3.05 -1.11
N GLY A 167 -1.33 2.30 -0.82
CA GLY A 167 -2.06 2.37 0.44
C GLY A 167 -1.19 2.03 1.65
N MET A 168 -0.40 0.94 1.59
CA MET A 168 0.54 0.60 2.67
C MET A 168 1.57 1.70 2.90
N PHE A 169 2.15 2.27 1.84
CA PHE A 169 3.11 3.37 2.01
C PHE A 169 2.46 4.65 2.51
N ALA A 170 1.18 4.90 2.22
CA ALA A 170 0.43 6.00 2.80
C ALA A 170 0.28 5.82 4.33
N LEU A 171 -0.08 4.62 4.78
CA LEU A 171 -0.14 4.27 6.20
C LEU A 171 1.23 4.41 6.86
N ILE A 172 2.29 3.83 6.29
CA ILE A 172 3.65 3.95 6.84
C ILE A 172 4.05 5.43 6.97
N GLY A 173 3.75 6.25 5.97
CA GLY A 173 4.02 7.68 6.01
C GLY A 173 3.23 8.44 7.07
N GLU A 174 1.96 8.08 7.28
CA GLU A 174 1.14 8.61 8.38
C GLU A 174 1.79 8.29 9.73
N LYS A 175 2.19 7.02 9.94
CA LYS A 175 2.82 6.61 11.18
C LYS A 175 4.23 7.18 11.39
N GLU A 176 5.01 7.35 10.31
CA GLU A 176 6.31 8.03 10.36
C GLU A 176 6.12 9.49 10.80
N ALA A 177 5.14 10.19 10.22
CA ALA A 177 4.84 11.59 10.57
C ALA A 177 4.44 11.70 12.05
N ASP A 178 3.58 10.80 12.55
CA ASP A 178 3.18 10.76 13.96
C ASP A 178 4.38 10.61 14.90
N ILE A 179 5.30 9.68 14.60
CA ILE A 179 6.51 9.45 15.41
C ILE A 179 7.45 10.67 15.37
N ARG A 180 7.52 11.36 14.23
CA ARG A 180 8.35 12.57 14.09
C ARG A 180 7.77 13.76 14.83
N ASP A 181 6.45 13.90 14.85
CA ASP A 181 5.77 14.99 15.55
C ASP A 181 5.70 14.74 17.07
N ASP A 182 5.29 13.55 17.52
CA ASP A 182 5.31 13.16 18.93
C ASP A 182 6.18 11.92 19.18
N PRO A 183 7.51 12.09 19.27
CA PRO A 183 8.43 11.02 19.63
C PRO A 183 8.11 10.33 20.95
N LEU A 184 7.52 11.04 21.91
CA LEU A 184 7.20 10.50 23.24
C LEU A 184 6.00 9.55 23.22
N GLY A 185 5.14 9.68 22.20
CA GLY A 185 4.03 8.76 21.93
C GLY A 185 4.46 7.41 21.32
N ALA A 186 5.72 7.26 20.90
CA ALA A 186 6.23 5.98 20.38
C ALA A 186 6.28 4.92 21.48
N SER A 187 6.05 3.64 21.13
CA SER A 187 6.00 2.55 22.11
C SER A 187 7.37 2.22 22.76
N SER A 188 8.47 2.58 22.08
CA SER A 188 9.83 2.24 22.47
C SER A 188 10.56 3.42 23.12
N SER A 189 11.08 3.24 24.33
CA SER A 189 11.88 4.24 25.05
C SER A 189 13.15 4.65 24.28
N LEU A 190 13.73 3.73 23.50
CA LEU A 190 14.87 4.01 22.64
C LEU A 190 14.49 4.95 21.49
N VAL A 191 13.31 4.75 20.89
CA VAL A 191 12.75 5.63 19.84
C VAL A 191 12.46 7.01 20.40
N GLN A 192 11.79 7.07 21.56
CA GLN A 192 11.48 8.32 22.27
C GLN A 192 12.75 9.14 22.52
N GLY A 193 13.84 8.50 22.98
CA GLY A 193 15.10 9.17 23.27
C GLY A 193 15.77 9.79 22.03
N VAL A 194 15.89 9.03 20.94
CA VAL A 194 16.59 9.47 19.73
C VAL A 194 15.81 10.55 18.98
N PHE A 195 14.51 10.34 18.78
CA PHE A 195 13.68 11.33 18.07
C PHE A 195 13.37 12.55 18.94
N GLY A 196 13.26 12.38 20.26
CA GLY A 196 13.11 13.49 21.23
C GLY A 196 14.32 14.41 21.26
N TRP A 197 15.54 13.85 21.31
CA TRP A 197 16.79 14.64 21.22
C TRP A 197 16.85 15.48 19.94
N ARG A 198 16.48 14.90 18.78
CA ARG A 198 16.46 15.61 17.50
C ARG A 198 15.45 16.77 17.48
N LYS A 199 14.24 16.57 18.04
CA LYS A 199 13.21 17.63 18.10
C LYS A 199 13.67 18.80 18.97
N ALA A 200 14.31 18.52 20.10
CA ALA A 200 14.88 19.54 20.98
C ALA A 200 15.96 20.37 20.27
N GLY A 201 16.87 19.73 19.53
CA GLY A 201 17.96 20.41 18.81
C GLY A 201 17.53 21.26 17.60
N ARG A 202 16.30 21.12 17.09
CA ARG A 202 15.73 22.00 16.04
C ARG A 202 14.91 23.17 16.60
N SER A 203 14.66 23.19 17.91
CA SER A 203 13.85 24.22 18.58
C SER A 203 14.70 25.33 19.22
N THR A 204 16.02 25.28 19.02
CA THR A 204 17.04 26.23 19.48
C THR A 204 17.78 26.82 18.29
#